data_AF-A0A2D8UUQ9-F1
#
_entry.id   AF-A0A2D8UUQ9-F1
#
_cell.length_a   1.000
_cell.length_b   1.000
_cell.length_c   1.000
_cell.angle_alpha   90.00
_cell.angle_beta   90.00
_cell.angle_gamma   90.00
#
_symmetry.space_group_name_H-M   'P 1'
#
loop_
_entity.id
_entity.type
_entity.pdbx_description
1 polymer ?
#
loop_
_entity_poly.entity_id
_entity_poly.type
_entity_poly.pdbx_seq_one_letter_code
_entity_poly.pdbx_strand_id
1 'polypeptide(L)'
;MGVAKGHGAGFSQDMSPVVPVSLSSLSIRSIHGMFCLWGCLATVLPLRAAGSPSTRTSEQWIGYTQLATRETGGRHANIRTSRAMLMHTDGSTPRELGAQLIENDDSWTQFAGWSTDGRKALIQVGWQDPVNAQWEEEHRTFRMRPDTWKLDTWVLDLKDGSLYNPCAVDRVSH
;
A
#
# COMPACT_ATOMS: atom_id res chain seq x y z
N MET A 1 20.06 -34.31 29.17
CA MET A 1 20.90 -34.68 30.33
C MET A 1 22.12 -33.75 30.28
N GLY A 2 22.30 -32.89 31.31
CA GLY A 2 23.26 -31.76 31.38
C GLY A 2 22.78 -30.51 30.62
N VAL A 3 22.38 -29.36 31.17
CA VAL A 3 22.65 -28.59 32.42
C VAL A 3 24.11 -28.17 32.57
N ALA A 4 24.44 -26.90 32.26
CA ALA A 4 24.65 -25.84 33.27
C ALA A 4 25.05 -24.47 32.66
N LYS A 5 24.39 -23.41 33.18
CA LYS A 5 24.89 -22.09 33.66
C LYS A 5 25.80 -21.24 32.73
N GLY A 6 25.64 -19.92 32.56
CA GLY A 6 24.95 -18.87 33.32
C GLY A 6 25.77 -17.57 33.24
N HIS A 7 25.16 -16.44 33.63
CA HIS A 7 25.60 -15.01 33.66
C HIS A 7 25.18 -14.20 32.42
N GLY A 8 24.39 -13.12 32.47
CA GLY A 8 23.81 -12.38 33.59
C GLY A 8 24.01 -10.86 33.40
N ALA A 9 22.97 -10.16 32.94
CA ALA A 9 22.66 -8.73 33.17
C ALA A 9 21.35 -8.48 32.39
N GLY A 10 20.20 -8.09 32.94
CA GLY A 10 19.96 -7.32 34.14
C GLY A 10 19.46 -5.92 33.76
N PHE A 11 18.24 -5.81 33.21
CA PHE A 11 17.49 -4.55 33.22
C PHE A 11 15.98 -4.83 33.26
N SER A 12 15.44 -4.78 34.47
CA SER A 12 14.01 -4.79 34.77
C SER A 12 13.53 -3.35 34.69
N GLN A 13 12.59 -3.03 33.81
CA GLN A 13 11.82 -1.79 33.91
C GLN A 13 10.43 -2.13 34.41
N ASP A 14 10.26 -1.75 35.67
CA ASP A 14 9.10 -1.89 36.52
C ASP A 14 7.98 -0.97 36.03
N MET A 15 6.81 -1.56 35.75
CA MET A 15 5.58 -0.80 35.57
C MET A 15 4.93 -0.64 36.93
N SER A 16 4.73 0.60 37.39
CA SER A 16 3.73 0.93 38.40
C SER A 16 3.30 2.40 38.35
N PRO A 17 2.06 2.70 38.78
CA PRO A 17 1.23 3.77 38.22
C PRO A 17 1.37 5.13 38.91
N VAL A 18 1.10 6.20 38.16
CA VAL A 18 1.01 7.56 38.69
C VAL A 18 -0.31 7.74 39.43
N VAL A 19 -0.23 7.90 40.75
CA VAL A 19 -1.33 8.20 41.67
C VAL A 19 -1.42 9.73 41.85
N PRO A 20 -2.63 10.34 41.92
CA PRO A 20 -2.79 11.79 41.92
C PRO A 20 -2.42 12.44 43.26
N VAL A 21 -1.77 13.60 43.20
CA VAL A 21 -1.50 14.45 44.37
C VAL A 21 -2.76 15.24 44.72
N SER A 22 -3.30 14.96 45.90
CA SER A 22 -4.31 15.76 46.60
C SER A 22 -3.59 16.71 47.56
N LEU A 23 -3.82 18.02 47.41
CA LEU A 23 -3.60 19.00 48.46
C LEU A 23 -4.80 19.96 48.51
N SER A 24 -5.62 19.72 49.52
CA SER A 24 -6.66 20.61 50.00
C SER A 24 -6.05 21.79 50.77
N SER A 25 -6.87 22.85 50.85
CA SER A 25 -6.78 24.03 51.73
C SER A 25 -6.02 25.26 51.22
N LEU A 26 -6.76 26.16 50.58
CA LEU A 26 -6.66 27.58 50.92
C LEU A 26 -8.05 28.15 51.22
N SER A 27 -8.09 28.87 52.33
CA SER A 27 -9.26 29.31 53.07
C SER A 27 -9.94 30.53 52.42
N ILE A 28 -11.26 30.56 52.60
CA ILE A 28 -12.24 31.54 52.11
C ILE A 28 -11.99 32.92 52.74
N ARG A 29 -11.94 33.96 51.91
CA ARG A 29 -12.43 35.30 52.31
C ARG A 29 -13.32 35.87 51.22
N SER A 30 -14.60 36.03 51.58
CA SER A 30 -15.67 36.68 50.84
C SER A 30 -15.28 38.04 50.29
N ILE A 31 -15.63 38.28 49.02
CA ILE A 31 -16.10 39.59 48.56
C ILE A 31 -17.33 39.33 47.67
N HIS A 32 -18.49 39.75 48.18
CA HIS A 32 -19.73 39.86 47.41
C HIS A 32 -19.62 41.06 46.48
N GLY A 33 -19.94 40.87 45.20
CA GLY A 33 -20.04 41.91 44.17
C GLY A 33 -20.46 41.27 42.85
N MET A 34 -21.74 40.97 42.65
CA MET A 34 -22.73 41.86 42.06
C MET A 34 -22.58 41.98 40.52
N PHE A 35 -23.56 41.40 39.82
CA PHE A 35 -23.99 41.67 38.42
C PHE A 35 -23.05 41.24 37.27
N CYS A 36 -23.46 40.23 36.52
CA CYS A 36 -24.18 40.43 35.25
C CYS A 36 -24.40 39.09 34.55
N LEU A 37 -25.66 38.82 34.23
CA LEU A 37 -26.07 37.76 33.32
C LEU A 37 -25.36 37.93 31.97
N TRP A 38 -24.53 36.96 31.61
CA TRP A 38 -24.19 36.73 30.21
C TRP A 38 -24.30 35.24 29.92
N GLY A 39 -25.35 34.89 29.18
CA GLY A 39 -25.66 33.53 28.81
C GLY A 39 -24.62 32.98 27.86
N CYS A 40 -23.85 32.00 28.33
CA CYS A 40 -23.21 31.04 27.45
C CYS A 40 -24.26 29.97 27.13
N LEU A 41 -25.07 30.24 26.11
CA LEU A 41 -25.81 29.22 25.38
C LEU A 41 -24.79 28.19 24.91
N ALA A 42 -24.66 27.08 25.63
CA ALA A 42 -23.83 25.96 25.21
C ALA A 42 -24.47 25.38 23.95
N THR A 43 -24.04 25.87 22.79
CA THR A 43 -24.35 25.27 21.50
C THR A 43 -23.73 23.88 21.53
N VAL A 44 -24.53 22.87 21.86
CA VAL A 44 -24.17 21.48 21.63
C VAL A 44 -24.12 21.33 20.12
N LEU A 45 -22.94 21.59 19.54
CA LEU A 45 -22.66 21.16 18.17
C LEU A 45 -22.86 19.65 18.19
N PRO A 46 -23.80 19.08 17.40
CA PRO A 46 -23.81 17.66 17.22
C PRO A 46 -22.45 17.32 16.61
N LEU A 47 -21.67 16.52 17.34
CA LEU A 47 -20.48 15.89 16.79
C LEU A 47 -21.01 15.03 15.64
N ARG A 48 -20.96 15.58 14.41
CA ARG A 48 -21.27 14.82 13.21
C ARG A 48 -20.25 13.71 13.22
N ALA A 49 -20.70 12.49 13.56
CA ALA A 49 -19.92 11.30 13.32
C ALA A 49 -19.44 11.44 11.87
N ALA A 50 -18.14 11.58 11.68
CA ALA A 50 -17.55 11.45 10.36
C ALA A 50 -18.02 10.07 9.90
N GLY A 51 -18.98 10.04 8.97
CA GLY A 51 -19.43 8.79 8.40
C GLY A 51 -18.18 8.05 7.95
N SER A 52 -18.07 6.78 8.32
CA SER A 52 -16.98 5.92 7.84
C SER A 52 -16.83 6.19 6.34
N PRO A 53 -15.64 6.57 5.87
CA PRO A 53 -15.47 6.89 4.47
C PRO A 53 -15.95 5.69 3.65
N SER A 54 -16.77 6.04 2.66
CA SER A 54 -17.32 5.25 1.56
C SER A 54 -16.70 3.87 1.39
N THR A 55 -17.55 2.85 1.17
CA THR A 55 -17.17 1.50 0.71
C THR A 55 -15.89 1.58 -0.11
N ARG A 56 -14.79 1.03 0.42
CA ARG A 56 -13.51 1.15 -0.26
C ARG A 56 -13.70 0.50 -1.62
N THR A 57 -13.34 1.15 -2.71
CA THR A 57 -13.53 0.56 -4.05
C THR A 57 -12.85 -0.81 -4.12
N SER A 58 -11.71 -1.01 -3.46
CA SER A 58 -11.07 -2.32 -3.31
C SER A 58 -11.90 -3.41 -2.60
N GLU A 59 -12.93 -3.06 -1.82
CA GLU A 59 -13.83 -4.05 -1.19
C GLU A 59 -14.79 -4.67 -2.19
N GLN A 60 -15.06 -3.98 -3.30
CA GLN A 60 -15.93 -4.44 -4.39
C GLN A 60 -15.15 -4.95 -5.60
N TRP A 61 -13.84 -4.68 -5.63
CA TRP A 61 -12.98 -4.96 -6.77
C TRP A 61 -11.79 -5.85 -6.39
N ILE A 62 -11.61 -6.92 -7.14
CA ILE A 62 -10.47 -7.82 -7.04
C ILE A 62 -9.47 -7.46 -8.14
N GLY A 63 -8.29 -7.00 -7.75
CA GLY A 63 -7.15 -6.86 -8.65
C GLY A 63 -6.32 -8.14 -8.66
N TYR A 64 -5.94 -8.61 -9.84
CA TYR A 64 -5.13 -9.82 -10.00
C TYR A 64 -4.32 -9.78 -11.29
N THR A 65 -3.42 -10.76 -11.46
CA THR A 65 -2.65 -10.90 -12.69
C THR A 65 -3.09 -12.17 -13.40
N GLN A 66 -3.48 -12.03 -14.66
CA GLN A 66 -3.74 -13.15 -15.55
C GLN A 66 -2.48 -13.44 -16.37
N LEU A 67 -2.06 -14.71 -16.45
CA LEU A 67 -0.93 -15.14 -17.26
C LEU A 67 -1.12 -16.57 -17.77
N ALA A 68 -0.53 -16.87 -18.93
CA ALA A 68 -0.34 -18.23 -19.42
C ALA A 68 0.93 -18.84 -18.80
N THR A 69 0.90 -20.16 -18.56
CA THR A 69 2.02 -20.89 -17.92
C THR A 69 2.49 -22.10 -18.73
N ARG A 70 2.02 -22.24 -19.98
CA ARG A 70 2.32 -23.37 -20.88
C ARG A 70 2.75 -22.91 -22.28
N GLU A 71 3.21 -21.68 -22.41
CA GLU A 71 3.75 -21.19 -23.67
C GLU A 71 5.06 -21.91 -23.99
N THR A 72 5.29 -22.15 -25.28
CA THR A 72 6.57 -22.64 -25.78
C THR A 72 7.61 -21.52 -25.69
N GLY A 73 8.85 -21.86 -25.36
CA GLY A 73 9.94 -20.87 -25.21
C GLY A 73 10.27 -20.47 -23.76
N GLY A 74 9.71 -21.16 -22.76
CA GLY A 74 10.20 -21.08 -21.37
C GLY A 74 9.53 -20.00 -20.51
N ARG A 75 10.27 -19.50 -19.51
CA ARG A 75 9.76 -18.54 -18.51
C ARG A 75 9.38 -17.22 -19.18
N HIS A 76 10.22 -16.66 -20.04
CA HIS A 76 9.93 -15.36 -20.66
C HIS A 76 8.66 -15.39 -21.52
N ALA A 77 8.48 -16.45 -22.31
CA ALA A 77 7.29 -16.65 -23.13
C ALA A 77 6.00 -16.65 -22.29
N ASN A 78 6.04 -17.21 -21.07
CA ASN A 78 4.93 -17.15 -20.13
C ASN A 78 4.75 -15.75 -19.52
N ILE A 79 5.83 -15.15 -19.00
CA ILE A 79 5.74 -13.88 -18.26
C ILE A 79 5.25 -12.74 -19.15
N ARG A 80 5.67 -12.66 -20.42
CA ARG A 80 5.22 -11.60 -21.33
C ARG A 80 3.70 -11.62 -21.61
N THR A 81 3.02 -12.73 -21.30
CA THR A 81 1.54 -12.81 -21.36
C THR A 81 0.84 -12.18 -20.17
N SER A 82 1.58 -11.78 -19.11
CA SER A 82 0.98 -11.27 -17.89
C SER A 82 0.22 -9.97 -18.14
N ARG A 83 -1.03 -9.91 -17.67
CA ARG A 83 -1.88 -8.73 -17.71
C ARG A 83 -2.43 -8.43 -16.32
N ALA A 84 -2.35 -7.17 -15.91
CA ALA A 84 -3.04 -6.68 -14.73
C ALA A 84 -4.54 -6.60 -15.03
N MET A 85 -5.35 -7.29 -14.22
CA MET A 85 -6.78 -7.42 -14.43
C MET A 85 -7.55 -6.90 -13.23
N LEU A 86 -8.79 -6.50 -13.49
CA LEU A 86 -9.75 -6.04 -12.50
C LEU A 86 -11.09 -6.75 -12.71
N MET A 87 -11.63 -7.32 -11.65
CA MET A 87 -12.93 -7.98 -11.66
C MET A 87 -13.76 -7.52 -10.46
N HIS A 88 -15.05 -7.30 -10.65
CA HIS A 88 -15.94 -6.99 -9.52
C HIS A 88 -16.22 -8.27 -8.73
N THR A 89 -16.47 -8.16 -7.43
CA THR A 89 -16.70 -9.31 -6.54
C THR A 89 -17.96 -10.13 -6.88
N ASP A 90 -18.86 -9.59 -7.70
CA ASP A 90 -20.03 -10.31 -8.21
C ASP A 90 -19.73 -11.27 -9.37
N GLY A 91 -18.48 -11.34 -9.84
CA GLY A 91 -18.07 -12.21 -10.94
C GLY A 91 -18.42 -11.67 -12.33
N SER A 92 -18.74 -10.39 -12.46
CA SER A 92 -18.87 -9.73 -13.76
C SER A 92 -17.57 -9.79 -14.58
N THR A 93 -17.70 -9.59 -15.90
CA THR A 93 -16.60 -9.72 -16.85
C THR A 93 -15.38 -8.89 -16.44
N PRO A 94 -14.19 -9.51 -16.34
CA PRO A 94 -12.96 -8.78 -16.02
C PRO A 94 -12.60 -7.76 -17.08
N ARG A 95 -11.92 -6.68 -16.67
CA ARG A 95 -11.28 -5.71 -17.56
C ARG A 95 -9.79 -5.62 -17.30
N GLU A 96 -9.02 -5.36 -18.34
CA GLU A 96 -7.59 -5.13 -18.25
C GLU A 96 -7.30 -3.73 -17.69
N LEU A 97 -6.28 -3.63 -16.84
CA LEU A 97 -5.77 -2.39 -16.29
C LEU A 97 -4.44 -2.04 -16.95
N GLY A 98 -4.30 -0.78 -17.40
CA GLY A 98 -3.06 -0.28 -17.96
C GLY A 98 -2.65 -0.94 -19.28
N ALA A 99 -3.61 -1.38 -20.10
CA ALA A 99 -3.34 -1.93 -21.43
C ALA A 99 -2.48 -0.99 -22.29
N GLN A 100 -2.65 0.34 -22.12
CA GLN A 100 -1.85 1.35 -22.79
C GLN A 100 -0.36 1.40 -22.35
N LEU A 101 0.03 0.64 -21.33
CA LEU A 101 1.40 0.55 -20.84
C LEU A 101 2.20 -0.58 -21.53
N ILE A 102 1.54 -1.42 -22.34
CA ILE A 102 2.21 -2.46 -23.14
C ILE A 102 2.77 -1.80 -24.40
N GLU A 103 4.09 -1.58 -24.42
CA GLU A 103 4.77 -0.93 -25.55
C GLU A 103 5.12 -1.91 -26.68
N ASN A 104 5.39 -3.18 -26.35
CA ASN A 104 5.78 -4.22 -27.30
C ASN A 104 5.47 -5.63 -26.76
N ASP A 105 5.70 -6.65 -27.59
CA ASP A 105 5.40 -8.06 -27.32
C ASP A 105 6.19 -8.71 -26.18
N ASP A 106 7.27 -8.06 -25.73
CA ASP A 106 8.11 -8.49 -24.60
C ASP A 106 7.82 -7.70 -23.32
N SER A 107 6.79 -6.84 -23.36
CA SER A 107 6.28 -6.09 -22.21
C SER A 107 5.11 -6.82 -21.56
N TRP A 108 4.95 -6.62 -20.25
CA TRP A 108 3.86 -7.20 -19.47
C TRP A 108 3.41 -6.28 -18.34
N THR A 109 2.18 -6.50 -17.86
CA THR A 109 1.65 -5.84 -16.68
C THR A 109 1.30 -6.82 -15.57
N GLN A 110 1.46 -6.40 -14.32
CA GLN A 110 1.09 -7.16 -13.13
C GLN A 110 0.36 -6.26 -12.15
N PHE A 111 -0.75 -6.74 -11.61
CA PHE A 111 -1.42 -6.06 -10.51
C PHE A 111 -0.56 -6.19 -9.25
N ALA A 112 -0.11 -5.05 -8.72
CA ALA A 112 0.80 -5.00 -7.58
C ALA A 112 0.10 -4.62 -6.26
N GLY A 113 -1.06 -3.96 -6.33
CA GLY A 113 -1.83 -3.65 -5.14
C GLY A 113 -2.74 -2.44 -5.27
N TRP A 114 -3.24 -2.00 -4.12
CA TRP A 114 -4.16 -0.88 -3.97
C TRP A 114 -3.54 0.25 -3.15
N SER A 115 -3.92 1.48 -3.44
CA SER A 115 -3.79 2.56 -2.46
C SER A 115 -4.64 2.26 -1.22
N THR A 116 -4.28 2.86 -0.08
CA THR A 116 -4.98 2.65 1.20
C THR A 116 -6.46 3.04 1.16
N ASP A 117 -6.81 4.03 0.33
CA ASP A 117 -8.18 4.46 0.07
C ASP A 117 -8.91 3.64 -1.00
N GLY A 118 -8.24 2.64 -1.60
CA GLY A 118 -8.76 1.74 -2.63
C GLY A 118 -8.99 2.38 -4.01
N ARG A 119 -8.77 3.70 -4.16
CA ARG A 119 -9.13 4.43 -5.39
C ARG A 119 -8.11 4.27 -6.51
N LYS A 120 -6.87 3.91 -6.18
CA LYS A 120 -5.78 3.77 -7.14
C LYS A 120 -5.25 2.35 -7.14
N ALA A 121 -4.99 1.84 -8.33
CA ALA A 121 -4.32 0.57 -8.54
C ALA A 121 -2.82 0.82 -8.79
N LEU A 122 -1.97 -0.02 -8.19
CA LEU A 122 -0.56 -0.09 -8.50
C LEU A 122 -0.37 -1.19 -9.55
N ILE A 123 0.28 -0.84 -10.66
CA ILE A 123 0.53 -1.72 -11.79
C ILE A 123 2.03 -1.78 -12.01
N GLN A 124 2.61 -2.97 -11.89
CA GLN A 124 3.97 -3.21 -12.34
C GLN A 124 3.99 -3.37 -13.86
N VAL A 125 4.95 -2.74 -14.52
CA VAL A 125 5.18 -2.84 -15.95
C VAL A 125 6.60 -3.35 -16.15
N GLY A 126 6.72 -4.57 -16.65
CA GLY A 126 8.01 -5.18 -16.92
C GLY A 126 8.27 -5.31 -18.40
N TRP A 127 9.55 -5.28 -18.76
CA TRP A 127 10.04 -5.54 -20.11
C TRP A 127 11.38 -6.27 -20.01
N GLN A 128 11.65 -7.16 -20.96
CA GLN A 128 12.93 -7.84 -21.07
C GLN A 128 13.32 -7.99 -22.54
N ASP A 129 14.57 -7.69 -22.86
CA ASP A 129 15.11 -7.94 -24.19
C ASP A 129 15.07 -9.45 -24.51
N PRO A 130 14.59 -9.86 -25.69
CA PRO A 130 14.40 -11.28 -26.01
C PRO A 130 15.72 -12.06 -26.12
N VAL A 131 16.83 -11.42 -26.52
CA VAL A 131 18.15 -12.06 -26.55
C VAL A 131 18.65 -12.28 -25.13
N ASN A 132 18.40 -11.32 -24.24
CA ASN A 132 18.67 -11.47 -22.82
C ASN A 132 17.83 -12.59 -22.19
N ALA A 133 16.55 -12.65 -22.51
CA ALA A 133 15.64 -13.70 -22.05
C ALA A 133 16.09 -15.09 -22.49
N GLN A 134 16.41 -15.27 -23.78
CA GLN A 134 16.91 -16.54 -24.30
C GLN A 134 18.18 -16.98 -23.56
N TRP A 135 19.11 -16.06 -23.32
CA TRP A 135 20.31 -16.36 -22.57
C TRP A 135 19.99 -16.85 -21.15
N GLU A 136 19.02 -16.23 -20.46
CA GLU A 136 18.61 -16.67 -19.12
C GLU A 136 17.99 -18.08 -19.13
N GLU A 137 17.23 -18.45 -20.16
CA GLU A 137 16.70 -19.81 -20.32
C GLU A 137 17.84 -20.84 -20.47
N GLU A 138 18.84 -20.52 -21.30
CA GLU A 138 20.00 -21.38 -21.55
C GLU A 138 20.88 -21.55 -20.30
N HIS A 139 21.06 -20.47 -19.54
CA HIS A 139 22.01 -20.42 -18.41
C HIS A 139 21.35 -20.60 -17.05
N ARG A 140 20.01 -20.64 -16.99
CA ARG A 140 19.20 -20.84 -15.78
C ARG A 140 19.56 -19.89 -14.63
N THR A 141 19.87 -18.65 -14.98
CA THR A 141 20.19 -17.60 -14.01
C THR A 141 19.63 -16.27 -14.49
N PHE A 142 19.26 -15.42 -13.55
CA PHE A 142 18.72 -14.10 -13.86
C PHE A 142 19.84 -13.12 -14.21
N ARG A 143 19.56 -12.24 -15.17
CA ARG A 143 20.47 -11.24 -15.71
C ARG A 143 19.72 -9.93 -15.96
N MET A 144 19.47 -9.24 -14.85
CA MET A 144 18.93 -7.89 -14.82
C MET A 144 20.09 -6.91 -15.06
N ARG A 145 20.17 -6.38 -16.28
CA ARG A 145 21.17 -5.37 -16.65
C ARG A 145 20.45 -4.13 -17.17
N PRO A 146 21.13 -2.97 -17.14
CA PRO A 146 20.68 -1.81 -17.91
C PRO A 146 20.43 -2.19 -19.36
N ASP A 147 19.41 -1.59 -19.94
CA ASP A 147 19.04 -1.70 -21.35
C ASP A 147 18.54 -3.08 -21.82
N THR A 148 18.62 -4.13 -20.98
CA THR A 148 18.11 -5.48 -21.34
C THR A 148 17.00 -5.99 -20.43
N TRP A 149 16.70 -5.26 -19.36
CA TRP A 149 15.62 -5.57 -18.44
C TRP A 149 15.11 -4.29 -17.78
N LYS A 150 13.80 -4.20 -17.57
CA LYS A 150 13.16 -3.06 -16.92
C LYS A 150 11.95 -3.52 -16.11
N LEU A 151 11.75 -2.90 -14.95
CA LEU A 151 10.53 -2.99 -14.18
C LEU A 151 10.21 -1.62 -13.58
N ASP A 152 9.05 -1.09 -13.94
CA ASP A 152 8.50 0.14 -13.37
C ASP A 152 7.23 -0.17 -12.57
N THR A 153 6.88 0.73 -11.65
CA THR A 153 5.56 0.76 -11.04
C THR A 153 4.83 2.01 -11.51
N TRP A 154 3.61 1.81 -12.00
CA TRP A 154 2.68 2.85 -12.38
C TRP A 154 1.51 2.90 -11.40
N VAL A 155 0.96 4.08 -11.22
CA VAL A 155 -0.25 4.28 -10.42
C VAL A 155 -1.37 4.73 -11.35
N LEU A 156 -2.45 3.97 -11.35
CA LEU A 156 -3.68 4.23 -12.11
C LEU A 156 -4.75 4.76 -11.17
N ASP A 157 -5.29 5.95 -11.43
CA ASP A 157 -6.52 6.41 -10.78
C ASP A 157 -7.74 5.81 -11.49
N LEU A 158 -8.55 5.03 -10.76
CA LEU A 158 -9.70 4.35 -11.35
C LEU A 158 -10.85 5.29 -11.69
N LYS A 159 -10.85 6.52 -11.15
CA LYS A 159 -11.93 7.49 -11.38
C LYS A 159 -11.89 8.05 -12.79
N ASP A 160 -10.70 8.45 -13.25
CA ASP A 160 -10.52 9.12 -14.54
C ASP A 160 -9.59 8.37 -15.50
N GLY A 161 -8.96 7.28 -15.04
CA GLY A 161 -8.03 6.48 -15.85
C GLY A 161 -6.64 7.12 -15.98
N SER A 162 -6.34 8.17 -15.23
CA SER A 162 -5.03 8.82 -15.27
C SER A 162 -3.92 7.89 -14.77
N LEU A 163 -2.76 7.97 -15.42
CA LEU A 163 -1.58 7.18 -15.13
C LEU A 163 -0.41 8.10 -14.80
N TYR A 164 0.34 7.75 -13.76
CA TYR A 164 1.64 8.36 -13.50
C TYR A 164 2.66 7.30 -13.04
N ASN A 165 3.92 7.52 -13.42
CA ASN A 165 5.04 6.63 -13.09
C ASN A 165 5.87 7.25 -11.97
N PRO A 166 5.67 6.87 -10.69
CA PRO A 166 6.53 7.31 -9.59
C PRO A 166 8.00 6.88 -9.75
N CYS A 167 8.29 5.86 -10.55
CA CYS A 167 9.63 5.36 -10.82
C CYS A 167 10.32 6.07 -12.01
N ALA A 168 9.69 7.07 -12.63
CA ALA A 168 10.28 7.82 -13.73
C ALA A 168 11.39 8.81 -13.30
N VAL A 169 11.69 8.89 -12.00
CA VAL A 169 12.88 9.57 -11.47
C VAL A 169 14.16 8.83 -11.88
N ASP A 170 15.33 9.46 -11.72
CA ASP A 170 16.61 8.84 -12.06
C ASP A 170 16.75 7.43 -11.45
N ARG A 171 16.80 6.42 -12.32
CA ARG A 171 16.90 5.03 -11.88
C ARG A 171 18.25 4.79 -11.22
N VAL A 172 18.19 4.35 -9.97
CA VAL A 172 19.36 3.94 -9.18
C VAL A 172 19.63 2.43 -9.24
N SER A 173 18.71 1.63 -9.79
CA SER A 173 18.88 0.21 -10.05
C SER A 173 19.24 -0.05 -11.51
N HIS A 174 20.24 -0.91 -11.72
CA HIS A 174 20.80 -1.31 -13.01
C HIS A 174 20.70 -2.81 -13.18
#